data_AF-A0A2V9KEQ6-F1
#
_entry.id   AF-A0A2V9KEQ6-F1
#
_cell.length_a   1.000
_cell.length_b   1.000
_cell.length_c   1.000
_cell.angle_alpha   90.00
_cell.angle_beta   90.00
_cell.angle_gamma   90.00
#
_symmetry.space_group_name_H-M   'P 1'
#
loop_
_entity.id
_entity.type
_entity.pdbx_description
1 polymer ?
#
loop_
_entity_poly.entity_id
_entity_poly.type
_entity_poly.pdbx_seq_one_letter_code
_entity_poly.pdbx_strand_id
1 'polypeptide(L)'
;MGEGNPAFVESLVVAARRRLSEQVLAQGEKLDMLGQGLEELRARQKELEAAFESELEAVATAASAAVAGNSSFEKLLGSVRNIITATLPEQVFEVLSEEGAQMGVRAAVFDVRGKAAWGASMGGFGRELTAKALRTLVVPLSQDNPFRQAYETGGHVDLSGEQMKKVRNLAERLKPAPSDVIMLLPIRSAGSVSAISYFDTGGKSEKLPVDALKILAEFAGAQLDRLMALSGGVAPEVSAPEPSASEAAPVEPAEEPVAEAEPLPVEVTREEPAVEAASAEPPPVEAPLPVEAPPPPPVTGVDLSQLSEEEQRTHKDAKRFAKLLVSEIELYNKTKVSDGRKNKDLYKRLKADIERSRQTYEKRFGKTLAKQHDYFHEELVRTLAANDPSVLGGDDPGPSA
;
A
#
# COMPACT_ATOMS: atom_id res chain seq x y z
N MET A 1 -111.37 -7.15 43.31
CA MET A 1 -111.60 -8.09 42.21
C MET A 1 -111.43 -7.37 40.89
N GLY A 2 -110.24 -7.44 40.31
CA GLY A 2 -109.93 -7.04 38.94
C GLY A 2 -108.70 -7.79 38.42
N GLU A 3 -108.37 -8.90 39.07
CA GLU A 3 -107.25 -9.77 38.74
C GLU A 3 -107.78 -10.78 37.72
N GLY A 4 -107.19 -10.78 36.52
CA GLY A 4 -107.57 -11.70 35.45
C GLY A 4 -108.41 -11.09 34.34
N ASN A 5 -108.20 -9.83 33.97
CA ASN A 5 -108.56 -9.41 32.62
C ASN A 5 -107.46 -9.90 31.65
N PRO A 6 -107.72 -10.91 30.80
CA PRO A 6 -106.71 -11.47 29.89
C PRO A 6 -106.07 -10.40 29.00
N ALA A 7 -106.82 -9.35 28.64
CA ALA A 7 -106.31 -8.24 27.84
C ALA A 7 -105.21 -7.41 28.52
N PHE A 8 -105.23 -7.29 29.86
CA PHE A 8 -104.21 -6.53 30.60
C PHE A 8 -102.89 -7.32 30.69
N VAL A 9 -102.96 -8.62 30.98
CA VAL A 9 -101.79 -9.51 31.02
C VAL A 9 -101.15 -9.61 29.64
N GLU A 10 -101.96 -9.72 28.59
CA GLU A 10 -101.50 -9.74 27.20
C GLU A 10 -100.77 -8.44 26.83
N SER A 11 -101.28 -7.28 27.25
CA SER A 11 -100.61 -5.99 27.01
C SER A 11 -99.24 -5.87 27.71
N LEU A 12 -99.10 -6.41 28.93
CA LEU A 12 -97.83 -6.42 29.67
C LEU A 12 -96.80 -7.36 29.03
N VAL A 13 -97.23 -8.52 28.53
CA VAL A 13 -96.36 -9.47 27.82
C VAL A 13 -95.89 -8.85 26.50
N VAL A 14 -96.77 -8.18 25.75
CA VAL A 14 -96.40 -7.46 24.52
C VAL A 14 -95.41 -6.33 24.81
N ALA A 15 -95.64 -5.55 25.87
CA ALA A 15 -94.72 -4.47 26.27
C ALA A 15 -93.36 -5.00 26.75
N ALA A 16 -93.34 -6.10 27.50
CA ALA A 16 -92.11 -6.75 27.94
C ALA A 16 -91.32 -7.33 26.77
N ARG A 17 -92.02 -8.00 25.82
CA ARG A 17 -91.41 -8.54 24.60
C ARG A 17 -90.81 -7.44 23.72
N ARG A 18 -91.49 -6.29 23.63
CA ARG A 18 -90.99 -5.12 22.91
C ARG A 18 -89.72 -4.55 23.56
N ARG A 19 -89.72 -4.32 24.88
CA ARG A 19 -88.52 -3.83 25.59
C ARG A 19 -87.33 -4.80 25.46
N LEU A 20 -87.59 -6.10 25.59
CA LEU A 20 -86.55 -7.11 25.42
C LEU A 20 -86.01 -7.09 23.98
N SER A 21 -86.88 -6.95 22.97
CA SER A 21 -86.43 -6.86 21.58
C SER A 21 -85.59 -5.59 21.32
N GLU A 22 -85.97 -4.45 21.89
CA GLU A 22 -85.21 -3.21 21.80
C GLU A 22 -83.83 -3.34 22.48
N GLN A 23 -83.75 -4.01 23.63
CA GLN A 23 -82.49 -4.28 24.33
C GLN A 23 -81.58 -5.24 23.55
N VAL A 24 -82.14 -6.30 22.96
CA VAL A 24 -81.37 -7.27 22.15
C VAL A 24 -80.82 -6.59 20.89
N LEU A 25 -81.61 -5.73 20.23
CA LEU A 25 -81.15 -4.95 19.08
C LEU A 25 -80.02 -3.99 19.45
N ALA A 26 -80.18 -3.22 20.54
CA ALA A 26 -79.14 -2.29 21.00
C ALA A 26 -77.84 -3.02 21.42
N GLN A 27 -77.95 -4.22 22.00
CA GLN A 27 -76.78 -5.05 22.29
C GLN A 27 -76.13 -5.60 21.01
N GLY A 28 -76.93 -5.97 20.00
CA GLY A 28 -76.44 -6.37 18.68
C GLY A 28 -75.63 -5.27 18.00
N GLU A 29 -76.15 -4.05 17.94
CA GLU A 29 -75.45 -2.89 17.39
C GLU A 29 -74.12 -2.60 18.12
N LYS A 30 -74.10 -2.75 19.45
CA LYS A 30 -72.89 -2.56 20.25
C LYS A 30 -71.85 -3.65 20.00
N LEU A 31 -72.27 -4.89 19.76
CA LEU A 31 -71.38 -5.99 19.38
C LEU A 31 -70.81 -5.79 17.97
N ASP A 32 -71.61 -5.28 17.03
CA ASP A 32 -71.14 -4.95 15.68
C ASP A 32 -70.09 -3.83 15.70
N MET A 33 -70.31 -2.77 16.48
CA MET A 33 -69.30 -1.72 16.67
C MET A 33 -67.99 -2.26 17.27
N LEU A 34 -68.07 -3.17 18.24
CA LEU A 34 -66.88 -3.82 18.81
C LEU A 34 -66.19 -4.73 17.79
N GLY A 35 -66.95 -5.43 16.94
CA GLY A 35 -66.42 -6.25 15.85
C GLY A 35 -65.63 -5.41 14.85
N GLN A 36 -66.19 -4.29 14.41
CA GLN A 36 -65.53 -3.34 13.50
C GLN A 36 -64.25 -2.75 14.13
N GLY A 37 -64.30 -2.36 15.41
CA GLY A 37 -63.11 -1.85 16.10
C GLY A 37 -61.99 -2.89 16.26
N LEU A 38 -62.34 -4.17 16.44
CA LEU A 38 -61.39 -5.28 16.46
C LEU A 38 -60.75 -5.55 15.10
N GLU A 39 -61.52 -5.42 14.02
CA GLU A 39 -61.01 -5.53 12.65
C GLU A 39 -60.06 -4.37 12.31
N GLU A 40 -60.43 -3.14 12.67
CA GLU A 40 -59.57 -1.96 12.49
C GLU A 40 -58.25 -2.09 13.29
N LEU A 41 -58.32 -2.56 14.54
CA LEU A 41 -57.12 -2.78 15.35
C LEU A 41 -56.21 -3.85 14.75
N ARG A 42 -56.77 -4.93 14.22
CA ARG A 42 -56.00 -5.99 13.52
C ARG A 42 -55.39 -5.48 12.22
N ALA A 43 -56.12 -4.68 11.45
CA ALA A 43 -55.59 -4.06 10.23
C ALA A 43 -54.41 -3.15 10.56
N ARG A 44 -54.56 -2.30 11.59
CA ARG A 44 -53.51 -1.42 12.07
C ARG A 44 -52.30 -2.16 12.61
N GLN A 45 -52.50 -3.28 13.33
CA GLN A 45 -51.40 -4.14 13.76
C GLN A 45 -50.62 -4.70 12.57
N LYS A 46 -51.32 -5.21 11.55
CA LYS A 46 -50.69 -5.75 10.34
C LYS A 46 -49.91 -4.69 9.56
N GLU A 47 -50.45 -3.47 9.47
CA GLU A 47 -49.74 -2.33 8.87
C GLU A 47 -48.48 -1.97 9.67
N LEU A 48 -48.57 -1.97 11.00
CA LEU A 48 -47.42 -1.68 11.86
C LEU A 48 -46.34 -2.75 11.74
N GLU A 49 -46.73 -4.03 11.72
CA GLU A 49 -45.81 -5.16 11.52
C GLU A 49 -45.10 -5.06 10.17
N ALA A 50 -45.84 -4.77 9.09
CA ALA A 50 -45.26 -4.57 7.76
C ALA A 50 -44.31 -3.36 7.71
N ALA A 51 -44.65 -2.25 8.38
CA ALA A 51 -43.80 -1.08 8.47
C ALA A 51 -42.51 -1.38 9.25
N PHE A 52 -42.62 -2.08 10.38
CA PHE A 52 -41.47 -2.53 11.16
C PHE A 52 -40.55 -3.45 10.35
N GLU A 53 -41.11 -4.43 9.63
CA GLU A 53 -40.33 -5.35 8.80
C GLU A 53 -39.58 -4.60 7.70
N SER A 54 -40.23 -3.64 7.04
CA SER A 54 -39.59 -2.79 6.03
C SER A 54 -38.47 -1.92 6.60
N GLU A 55 -38.65 -1.31 7.78
CA GLU A 55 -37.60 -0.52 8.43
C GLU A 55 -36.41 -1.39 8.86
N LEU A 56 -36.69 -2.59 9.38
CA LEU A 56 -35.65 -3.52 9.83
C LEU A 56 -34.83 -4.05 8.66
N GLU A 57 -35.47 -4.32 7.51
CA GLU A 57 -34.80 -4.67 6.26
C GLU A 57 -33.93 -3.51 5.74
N ALA A 58 -34.42 -2.27 5.81
CA ALA A 58 -33.66 -1.09 5.43
C ALA A 58 -32.41 -0.89 6.31
N VAL A 59 -32.55 -1.04 7.64
CA VAL A 59 -31.43 -0.95 8.59
C VAL A 59 -30.43 -2.10 8.37
N ALA A 60 -30.89 -3.33 8.14
CA ALA A 60 -30.02 -4.47 7.84
C ALA A 60 -29.22 -4.25 6.55
N THR A 61 -29.87 -3.70 5.51
CA THR A 61 -29.21 -3.35 4.25
C THR A 61 -28.14 -2.27 4.44
N ALA A 62 -28.47 -1.21 5.20
CA ALA A 62 -27.52 -0.14 5.50
C ALA A 62 -26.32 -0.64 6.34
N ALA A 63 -26.56 -1.48 7.33
CA ALA A 63 -25.51 -2.08 8.15
C ALA A 63 -24.58 -2.99 7.32
N SER A 64 -25.16 -3.81 6.43
CA SER A 64 -24.40 -4.64 5.49
C SER A 64 -23.52 -3.80 4.56
N ALA A 65 -24.07 -2.71 4.01
CA ALA A 65 -23.32 -1.78 3.17
C ALA A 65 -22.16 -1.11 3.91
N ALA A 66 -22.36 -0.72 5.18
CA ALA A 66 -21.31 -0.15 6.01
C ALA A 66 -20.17 -1.14 6.31
N VAL A 67 -20.52 -2.40 6.65
CA VAL A 67 -19.52 -3.46 6.86
C VAL A 67 -18.76 -3.78 5.57
N ALA A 68 -19.46 -3.87 4.43
CA ALA A 68 -18.83 -4.06 3.12
C ALA A 68 -17.87 -2.90 2.80
N GLY A 69 -18.26 -1.65 3.05
CA GLY A 69 -17.42 -0.47 2.89
C GLY A 69 -16.13 -0.53 3.72
N ASN A 70 -16.23 -0.88 5.01
CA ASN A 70 -15.05 -1.06 5.86
C ASN A 70 -14.11 -2.14 5.34
N SER A 71 -14.65 -3.28 4.92
CA SER A 71 -13.84 -4.37 4.35
C SER A 71 -13.14 -3.95 3.04
N SER A 72 -13.79 -3.11 2.24
CA SER A 72 -13.21 -2.56 1.01
C SER A 72 -12.04 -1.62 1.30
N PHE A 73 -12.15 -0.80 2.35
CA PHE A 73 -11.08 0.12 2.75
C PHE A 73 -9.89 -0.64 3.35
N GLU A 74 -10.12 -1.67 4.15
CA GLU A 74 -9.05 -2.54 4.67
C GLU A 74 -8.29 -3.25 3.54
N LYS A 75 -9.01 -3.76 2.53
CA LYS A 75 -8.39 -4.34 1.32
C LYS A 75 -7.56 -3.30 0.58
N LEU A 76 -8.10 -2.10 0.35
CA LEU A 76 -7.38 -1.01 -0.30
C LEU A 76 -6.11 -0.63 0.46
N LEU A 77 -6.17 -0.54 1.79
CA LEU A 77 -4.99 -0.27 2.62
C LEU A 77 -3.96 -1.38 2.50
N GLY A 78 -4.39 -2.64 2.42
CA GLY A 78 -3.55 -3.79 2.09
C GLY A 78 -2.84 -3.62 0.74
N SER A 79 -3.59 -3.28 -0.31
CA SER A 79 -3.05 -3.03 -1.65
C SER A 79 -2.02 -1.89 -1.66
N VAL A 80 -2.31 -0.79 -0.97
CA VAL A 80 -1.36 0.33 -0.82
C VAL A 80 -0.09 -0.12 -0.10
N ARG A 81 -0.22 -0.92 0.97
CA ARG A 81 0.94 -1.49 1.68
C ARG A 81 1.79 -2.37 0.78
N ASN A 82 1.17 -3.16 -0.09
CA ASN A 82 1.90 -3.98 -1.05
C ASN A 82 2.70 -3.11 -2.02
N ILE A 83 2.10 -2.04 -2.56
CA ILE A 83 2.79 -1.11 -3.47
C ILE A 83 4.03 -0.48 -2.81
N ILE A 84 3.91 0.04 -1.58
CA ILE A 84 5.04 0.72 -0.91
C ILE A 84 6.18 -0.22 -0.52
N THR A 85 5.94 -1.54 -0.49
CA THR A 85 6.98 -2.55 -0.23
C THR A 85 7.82 -2.87 -1.46
N ALA A 86 7.39 -2.48 -2.66
CA ALA A 86 8.14 -2.68 -3.90
C ALA A 86 9.52 -1.99 -3.80
N THR A 87 10.56 -2.71 -4.18
CA THR A 87 11.96 -2.23 -4.07
C THR A 87 12.56 -1.79 -5.40
N LEU A 88 11.87 -2.08 -6.51
CA LEU A 88 12.27 -1.74 -7.87
C LEU A 88 11.09 -1.08 -8.62
N PRO A 89 11.35 -0.15 -9.55
CA PRO A 89 10.28 0.48 -10.34
C PRO A 89 9.38 -0.52 -11.07
N GLU A 90 9.96 -1.57 -11.66
CA GLU A 90 9.18 -2.60 -12.36
C GLU A 90 8.24 -3.37 -11.42
N GLN A 91 8.66 -3.61 -10.17
CA GLN A 91 7.81 -4.25 -9.16
C GLN A 91 6.60 -3.38 -8.79
N VAL A 92 6.73 -2.05 -8.80
CA VAL A 92 5.59 -1.15 -8.57
C VAL A 92 4.50 -1.38 -9.62
N PHE A 93 4.90 -1.53 -10.88
CA PHE A 93 3.96 -1.80 -11.97
C PHE A 93 3.33 -3.18 -11.85
N GLU A 94 4.12 -4.20 -11.52
CA GLU A 94 3.63 -5.57 -11.31
C GLU A 94 2.58 -5.60 -10.19
N VAL A 95 2.92 -5.09 -9.01
CA VAL A 95 2.01 -5.02 -7.86
C VAL A 95 0.75 -4.23 -8.19
N LEU A 96 0.86 -3.05 -8.82
CA LEU A 96 -0.33 -2.26 -9.20
C LEU A 96 -1.29 -3.06 -10.11
N SER A 97 -0.74 -3.79 -11.08
CA SER A 97 -1.55 -4.61 -11.99
C SER A 97 -2.16 -5.83 -11.32
N GLU A 98 -1.46 -6.44 -10.36
CA GLU A 98 -1.94 -7.56 -9.56
C GLU A 98 -3.05 -7.12 -8.58
N GLU A 99 -2.87 -5.99 -7.89
CA GLU A 99 -3.88 -5.44 -6.99
C GLU A 99 -5.15 -5.04 -7.75
N GLY A 100 -5.01 -4.44 -8.94
CA GLY A 100 -6.15 -4.23 -9.84
C GLY A 100 -6.87 -5.54 -10.19
N ALA A 101 -6.12 -6.60 -10.50
CA ALA A 101 -6.70 -7.91 -10.76
C ALA A 101 -7.47 -8.49 -9.56
N GLN A 102 -6.94 -8.32 -8.35
CA GLN A 102 -7.61 -8.73 -7.10
C GLN A 102 -8.90 -7.93 -6.84
N MET A 103 -8.98 -6.69 -7.31
CA MET A 103 -10.20 -5.87 -7.30
C MET A 103 -11.21 -6.24 -8.40
N GLY A 104 -10.93 -7.29 -9.19
CA GLY A 104 -11.85 -7.80 -10.20
C GLY A 104 -11.80 -7.06 -11.54
N VAL A 105 -10.75 -6.27 -11.78
CA VAL A 105 -10.54 -5.55 -13.05
C VAL A 105 -9.39 -6.18 -13.85
N ARG A 106 -9.37 -6.04 -15.18
CA ARG A 106 -8.16 -6.29 -15.95
C ARG A 106 -7.32 -5.03 -15.92
N ALA A 107 -6.06 -5.16 -15.52
CA ALA A 107 -5.15 -4.04 -15.32
C ALA A 107 -3.89 -4.23 -16.16
N ALA A 108 -3.47 -3.23 -16.90
CA ALA A 108 -2.20 -3.23 -17.63
C ALA A 108 -1.46 -1.92 -17.40
N VAL A 109 -0.15 -1.95 -17.18
CA VAL A 109 0.66 -0.74 -17.00
C VAL A 109 1.58 -0.56 -18.19
N PHE A 110 1.66 0.67 -18.67
CA PHE A 110 2.53 1.08 -19.76
C PHE A 110 3.56 2.09 -19.25
N ASP A 111 4.83 1.69 -19.25
CA ASP A 111 5.97 2.50 -18.82
C ASP A 111 6.28 3.57 -19.88
N VAL A 112 6.35 4.83 -19.48
CA VAL A 112 6.56 5.95 -20.40
C VAL A 112 8.05 6.24 -20.53
N ARG A 113 8.57 6.04 -21.74
CA ARG A 113 9.98 6.27 -22.09
C ARG A 113 10.04 7.24 -23.26
N GLY A 114 10.44 8.47 -22.98
CA GLY A 114 10.44 9.56 -23.97
C GLY A 114 9.02 9.85 -24.46
N LYS A 115 8.77 9.67 -25.77
CA LYS A 115 7.46 9.94 -26.41
C LYS A 115 6.66 8.67 -26.71
N ALA A 116 6.91 7.58 -26.00
CA ALA A 116 6.22 6.31 -26.19
C ALA A 116 5.91 5.63 -24.85
N ALA A 117 4.75 4.98 -24.75
CA ALA A 117 4.37 4.15 -23.61
C ALA A 117 4.49 2.66 -23.99
N TRP A 118 5.28 1.90 -23.23
CA TRP A 118 5.64 0.51 -23.50
C TRP A 118 4.97 -0.42 -22.51
N GLY A 119 4.36 -1.50 -22.97
CA GLY A 119 3.73 -2.47 -22.07
C GLY A 119 4.74 -3.02 -21.05
N ALA A 120 4.41 -2.91 -19.76
CA ALA A 120 5.30 -3.28 -18.66
C ALA A 120 4.77 -4.49 -17.89
N SER A 121 3.58 -4.35 -17.29
CA SER A 121 2.96 -5.37 -16.43
C SER A 121 1.46 -5.51 -16.73
N MET A 122 0.89 -6.65 -16.34
CA MET A 122 -0.54 -6.92 -16.51
C MET A 122 -1.07 -7.88 -15.44
N GLY A 123 -2.34 -7.72 -15.11
CA GLY A 123 -3.12 -8.59 -14.23
C GLY A 123 -4.57 -8.72 -14.73
N GLY A 124 -5.22 -9.84 -14.40
CA GLY A 124 -6.65 -10.05 -14.67
C GLY A 124 -7.03 -10.54 -16.08
N PHE A 125 -6.09 -10.63 -17.02
CA PHE A 125 -6.34 -11.10 -18.40
C PHE A 125 -6.36 -12.63 -18.59
N GLY A 126 -6.10 -13.42 -17.53
CA GLY A 126 -6.09 -14.88 -17.62
C GLY A 126 -5.10 -15.41 -18.67
N ARG A 127 -5.57 -16.31 -19.55
CA ARG A 127 -4.75 -16.88 -20.66
C ARG A 127 -4.90 -16.11 -21.97
N GLU A 128 -5.72 -15.07 -22.00
CA GLU A 128 -6.05 -14.32 -23.23
C GLU A 128 -4.88 -13.45 -23.71
N LEU A 129 -4.07 -12.97 -22.75
CA LEU A 129 -2.90 -12.16 -22.99
C LEU A 129 -1.73 -12.74 -22.18
N THR A 130 -0.53 -12.70 -22.76
CA THR A 130 0.70 -13.12 -22.06
C THR A 130 1.58 -11.91 -21.79
N ALA A 131 2.35 -11.94 -20.70
CA ALA A 131 3.29 -10.86 -20.37
C ALA A 131 4.25 -10.53 -21.52
N LYS A 132 4.72 -11.56 -22.25
CA LYS A 132 5.57 -11.38 -23.45
C LYS A 132 4.84 -10.61 -24.55
N ALA A 133 3.57 -10.94 -24.82
CA ALA A 133 2.77 -10.25 -25.83
C ALA A 133 2.42 -8.81 -25.41
N LEU A 134 2.25 -8.54 -24.12
CA LEU A 134 2.06 -7.18 -23.61
C LEU A 134 3.32 -6.34 -23.80
N ARG A 135 4.50 -6.89 -23.49
CA ARG A 135 5.79 -6.17 -23.60
C ARG A 135 6.15 -5.77 -25.04
N THR A 136 5.50 -6.35 -26.06
CA THR A 136 5.65 -5.92 -27.46
C THR A 136 4.72 -4.77 -27.84
N LEU A 137 3.81 -4.35 -26.97
CA LEU A 137 2.89 -3.25 -27.23
C LEU A 137 3.56 -1.92 -26.94
N VAL A 138 3.42 -0.99 -27.89
CA VAL A 138 3.94 0.37 -27.81
C VAL A 138 2.86 1.33 -28.27
N VAL A 139 2.63 2.38 -27.48
CA VAL A 139 1.70 3.45 -27.81
C VAL A 139 2.50 4.74 -28.06
N PRO A 140 2.46 5.30 -29.29
CA PRO A 140 3.12 6.57 -29.55
C PRO A 140 2.35 7.72 -28.88
N LEU A 141 3.02 8.48 -28.02
CA LEU A 141 2.45 9.65 -27.33
C LEU A 141 2.56 10.93 -28.18
N SER A 142 3.12 10.84 -29.38
CA SER A 142 3.16 11.93 -30.37
C SER A 142 1.90 12.03 -31.23
N GLN A 143 1.09 10.96 -31.28
CA GLN A 143 -0.13 10.89 -32.08
C GLN A 143 -1.35 11.20 -31.24
N ASP A 144 -2.42 11.73 -31.85
CA ASP A 144 -3.68 11.95 -31.15
C ASP A 144 -4.33 10.61 -30.76
N ASN A 145 -4.28 10.30 -29.47
CA ASN A 145 -4.90 9.13 -28.88
C ASN A 145 -5.14 9.35 -27.37
N PRO A 146 -5.99 8.51 -26.72
CA PRO A 146 -6.31 8.67 -25.29
C PRO A 146 -5.09 8.57 -24.35
N PHE A 147 -4.05 7.80 -24.71
CA PHE A 147 -2.82 7.72 -23.91
C PHE A 147 -2.04 9.03 -23.93
N ARG A 148 -1.97 9.69 -25.10
CA ARG A 148 -1.41 11.04 -25.20
C ARG A 148 -2.18 12.03 -24.34
N GLN A 149 -3.52 11.97 -24.34
CA GLN A 149 -4.33 12.84 -23.49
C GLN A 149 -4.02 12.62 -22.00
N ALA A 150 -3.94 11.37 -21.53
CA ALA A 150 -3.57 11.06 -20.16
C ALA A 150 -2.13 11.53 -19.82
N TYR A 151 -1.20 11.40 -20.77
CA TYR A 151 0.18 11.85 -20.64
C TYR A 151 0.30 13.38 -20.52
N GLU A 152 -0.31 14.13 -21.43
CA GLU A 152 -0.17 15.59 -21.51
C GLU A 152 -0.94 16.32 -20.40
N THR A 153 -2.14 15.85 -20.06
CA THR A 153 -2.94 16.46 -19.00
C THR A 153 -2.51 16.01 -17.61
N GLY A 154 -1.82 14.87 -17.52
CA GLY A 154 -1.63 14.14 -16.28
C GLY A 154 -2.95 13.71 -15.64
N GLY A 155 -4.11 13.87 -16.27
CA GLY A 155 -5.43 13.51 -15.73
C GLY A 155 -5.85 12.10 -16.09
N HIS A 156 -6.84 11.57 -15.37
CA HIS A 156 -7.51 10.34 -15.77
C HIS A 156 -8.31 10.56 -17.06
N VAL A 157 -8.38 9.53 -17.89
CA VAL A 157 -9.17 9.53 -19.13
C VAL A 157 -10.11 8.34 -19.09
N ASP A 158 -11.41 8.63 -19.10
CA ASP A 158 -12.46 7.62 -19.24
C ASP A 158 -12.79 7.45 -20.72
N LEU A 159 -12.90 6.21 -21.18
CA LEU A 159 -13.26 5.90 -22.55
C LEU A 159 -14.02 4.58 -22.66
N SER A 160 -14.72 4.40 -23.79
CA SER A 160 -15.34 3.13 -24.15
C SER A 160 -14.38 2.22 -24.90
N GLY A 161 -14.68 0.91 -24.95
CA GLY A 161 -13.97 -0.02 -25.82
C GLY A 161 -14.00 0.36 -27.31
N GLU A 162 -15.04 1.09 -27.77
CA GLU A 162 -15.06 1.63 -29.12
C GLU A 162 -14.03 2.76 -29.31
N GLN A 163 -13.92 3.69 -28.37
CA GLN A 163 -12.92 4.75 -28.41
C GLN A 163 -11.48 4.20 -28.33
N MET A 164 -11.30 3.05 -27.68
CA MET A 164 -10.01 2.36 -27.59
C MET A 164 -9.48 1.91 -28.97
N LYS A 165 -10.34 1.76 -29.98
CA LYS A 165 -9.93 1.42 -31.37
C LYS A 165 -9.04 2.48 -32.01
N LYS A 166 -8.98 3.71 -31.45
CA LYS A 166 -7.98 4.72 -31.84
C LYS A 166 -6.55 4.22 -31.61
N VAL A 167 -6.34 3.29 -30.67
CA VAL A 167 -5.07 2.60 -30.41
C VAL A 167 -5.18 1.15 -30.85
N ARG A 168 -5.11 0.92 -32.17
CA ARG A 168 -5.44 -0.37 -32.81
C ARG A 168 -4.71 -1.58 -32.22
N ASN A 169 -3.39 -1.46 -32.03
CA ASN A 169 -2.56 -2.55 -31.52
C ASN A 169 -2.95 -2.98 -30.08
N LEU A 170 -3.38 -2.04 -29.23
CA LEU A 170 -3.90 -2.36 -27.91
C LEU A 170 -5.32 -2.94 -28.00
N ALA A 171 -6.21 -2.33 -28.79
CA ALA A 171 -7.57 -2.85 -28.94
C ALA A 171 -7.60 -4.30 -29.44
N GLU A 172 -6.73 -4.67 -30.37
CA GLU A 172 -6.60 -6.04 -30.90
C GLU A 172 -6.09 -7.05 -29.86
N ARG A 173 -5.30 -6.58 -28.88
CA ARG A 173 -4.60 -7.43 -27.90
C ARG A 173 -5.34 -7.52 -26.57
N LEU A 174 -5.83 -6.39 -26.06
CA LEU A 174 -6.61 -6.28 -24.83
C LEU A 174 -8.08 -6.70 -25.05
N LYS A 175 -8.58 -6.58 -26.29
CA LYS A 175 -9.93 -6.99 -26.72
C LYS A 175 -11.04 -6.52 -25.76
N PRO A 176 -11.16 -5.22 -25.45
CA PRO A 176 -12.32 -4.73 -24.70
C PRO A 176 -13.60 -4.87 -25.54
N ALA A 177 -14.72 -5.15 -24.89
CA ALA A 177 -16.03 -5.10 -25.54
C ALA A 177 -16.38 -3.64 -25.89
N PRO A 178 -17.19 -3.38 -26.94
CA PRO A 178 -17.48 -2.00 -27.37
C PRO A 178 -18.09 -1.11 -26.28
N SER A 179 -18.90 -1.70 -25.39
CA SER A 179 -19.55 -1.05 -24.25
C SER A 179 -18.75 -1.09 -22.95
N ASP A 180 -17.55 -1.67 -22.94
CA ASP A 180 -16.73 -1.71 -21.73
C ASP A 180 -16.31 -0.30 -21.34
N VAL A 181 -16.44 -0.01 -20.05
CA VAL A 181 -15.89 1.20 -19.43
C VAL A 181 -14.42 0.94 -19.17
N ILE A 182 -13.56 1.77 -19.76
CA ILE A 182 -12.13 1.73 -19.63
C ILE A 182 -11.67 3.02 -18.97
N MET A 183 -10.75 2.91 -18.02
CA MET A 183 -10.12 4.06 -17.37
C MET A 183 -8.61 4.00 -17.57
N LEU A 184 -8.04 5.09 -18.08
CA LEU A 184 -6.61 5.32 -18.10
C LEU A 184 -6.23 6.21 -16.91
N LEU A 185 -5.31 5.75 -16.08
CA LEU A 185 -4.78 6.50 -14.95
C LEU A 185 -3.28 6.77 -15.16
N PRO A 186 -2.84 8.03 -15.15
CA PRO A 186 -1.41 8.33 -15.17
C PRO A 186 -0.79 8.05 -13.79
N ILE A 187 0.39 7.44 -13.81
CA ILE A 187 1.26 7.26 -12.66
C ILE A 187 2.30 8.38 -12.73
N ARG A 188 2.17 9.36 -11.84
CA ARG A 188 2.99 10.57 -11.85
C ARG A 188 4.19 10.39 -10.93
N SER A 189 5.37 10.74 -11.43
CA SER A 189 6.61 10.71 -10.68
C SER A 189 7.43 11.95 -11.03
N ALA A 190 7.99 12.61 -10.01
CA ALA A 190 8.82 13.81 -10.11
C ALA A 190 8.14 14.93 -10.93
N GLY A 191 6.82 15.07 -10.81
CA GLY A 191 6.02 16.07 -11.52
C GLY A 191 5.74 15.76 -13.00
N SER A 192 6.09 14.57 -13.48
CA SER A 192 5.84 14.10 -14.85
C SER A 192 5.06 12.78 -14.87
N VAL A 193 4.44 12.42 -15.99
CA VAL A 193 3.78 11.11 -16.14
C VAL A 193 4.82 10.06 -16.52
N SER A 194 5.15 9.18 -15.57
CA SER A 194 6.17 8.13 -15.76
C SER A 194 5.59 6.81 -16.26
N ALA A 195 4.31 6.56 -16.03
CA ALA A 195 3.60 5.42 -16.60
C ALA A 195 2.11 5.74 -16.74
N ILE A 196 1.39 4.92 -17.52
CA ILE A 196 -0.05 5.00 -17.69
C ILE A 196 -0.63 3.60 -17.44
N SER A 197 -1.53 3.47 -16.48
CA SER A 197 -2.26 2.25 -16.21
C SER A 197 -3.61 2.25 -16.92
N TYR A 198 -3.98 1.10 -17.45
CA TYR A 198 -5.23 0.78 -18.12
C TYR A 198 -6.03 -0.13 -17.20
N PHE A 199 -7.32 0.17 -17.03
CA PHE A 199 -8.26 -0.66 -16.28
C PHE A 199 -9.55 -0.86 -17.05
N ASP A 200 -10.03 -2.10 -17.14
CA ASP A 200 -11.38 -2.43 -17.60
C ASP A 200 -11.97 -3.58 -16.78
N THR A 201 -13.25 -3.88 -16.97
CA THR A 201 -13.90 -4.98 -16.25
C THR A 201 -13.85 -6.32 -16.99
N GLY A 202 -13.31 -6.36 -18.20
CA GLY A 202 -13.32 -7.53 -19.09
C GLY A 202 -14.71 -8.14 -19.30
N GLY A 203 -15.76 -7.32 -19.28
CA GLY A 203 -17.16 -7.74 -19.35
C GLY A 203 -17.69 -8.49 -18.13
N LYS A 204 -16.93 -8.59 -17.02
CA LYS A 204 -17.31 -9.35 -15.80
C LYS A 204 -18.02 -8.52 -14.74
N SER A 205 -17.74 -7.21 -14.70
CA SER A 205 -18.30 -6.27 -13.72
C SER A 205 -18.94 -5.09 -14.44
N GLU A 206 -20.04 -4.57 -13.90
CA GLU A 206 -20.69 -3.38 -14.42
C GLU A 206 -19.92 -2.09 -14.09
N LYS A 207 -19.12 -2.07 -13.01
CA LYS A 207 -18.46 -0.84 -12.53
C LYS A 207 -17.01 -1.08 -12.10
N LEU A 208 -16.15 -0.11 -12.45
CA LEU A 208 -14.78 -0.02 -11.97
C LEU A 208 -14.76 0.57 -10.55
N PRO A 209 -13.89 0.09 -9.65
CA PRO A 209 -13.65 0.70 -8.34
C PRO A 209 -12.77 1.96 -8.50
N VAL A 210 -13.34 3.01 -9.09
CA VAL A 210 -12.62 4.20 -9.57
C VAL A 210 -11.73 4.84 -8.51
N ASP A 211 -12.26 5.09 -7.31
CA ASP A 211 -11.51 5.78 -6.26
C ASP A 211 -10.34 4.94 -5.72
N ALA A 212 -10.55 3.64 -5.55
CA ALA A 212 -9.50 2.71 -5.14
C ALA A 212 -8.36 2.69 -6.17
N LEU A 213 -8.68 2.58 -7.46
CA LEU A 213 -7.69 2.57 -8.54
C LEU A 213 -6.93 3.90 -8.64
N LYS A 214 -7.61 5.04 -8.46
CA LYS A 214 -6.98 6.37 -8.39
C LYS A 214 -6.00 6.46 -7.22
N ILE A 215 -6.40 6.02 -6.04
CA ILE A 215 -5.53 5.98 -4.86
C ILE A 215 -4.30 5.12 -5.13
N LEU A 216 -4.46 3.92 -5.70
CA LEU A 216 -3.33 3.05 -6.04
C LEU A 216 -2.37 3.68 -7.06
N ALA A 217 -2.88 4.39 -8.07
CA ALA A 217 -2.04 5.07 -9.05
C ALA A 217 -1.21 6.21 -8.42
N GLU A 218 -1.79 6.98 -7.50
CA GLU A 218 -1.07 8.04 -6.76
C GLU A 218 0.01 7.44 -5.84
N PHE A 219 -0.28 6.36 -5.12
CA PHE A 219 0.71 5.68 -4.27
C PHE A 219 1.81 4.98 -5.08
N ALA A 220 1.49 4.44 -6.26
CA ALA A 220 2.48 3.92 -7.19
C ALA A 220 3.47 5.01 -7.62
N GLY A 221 2.96 6.20 -7.98
CA GLY A 221 3.78 7.36 -8.30
C GLY A 221 4.68 7.80 -7.16
N ALA A 222 4.13 7.91 -5.95
CA ALA A 222 4.89 8.24 -4.75
C ALA A 222 5.98 7.21 -4.43
N GLN A 223 5.73 5.92 -4.68
CA GLN A 223 6.75 4.89 -4.49
C GLN A 223 7.84 4.97 -5.55
N LEU A 224 7.51 5.27 -6.81
CA LEU A 224 8.51 5.51 -7.85
C LEU A 224 9.41 6.71 -7.47
N ASP A 225 8.84 7.80 -6.96
CA ASP A 225 9.60 8.95 -6.46
C ASP A 225 10.58 8.56 -5.36
N ARG A 226 10.10 7.79 -4.38
CA ARG A 226 10.94 7.27 -3.30
C ARG A 226 12.08 6.41 -3.84
N LEU A 227 11.79 5.49 -4.76
CA LEU A 227 12.79 4.61 -5.35
C LEU A 227 13.84 5.39 -6.14
N MET A 228 13.43 6.37 -6.95
CA MET A 228 14.35 7.25 -7.69
C MET A 228 15.23 8.09 -6.74
N ALA A 229 14.67 8.58 -5.64
CA ALA A 229 15.41 9.32 -4.63
C ALA A 229 16.45 8.44 -3.92
N LEU A 230 16.10 7.19 -3.60
CA LEU A 230 17.00 6.22 -2.97
C LEU A 230 18.09 5.69 -3.92
N SER A 231 17.78 5.57 -5.22
CA SER A 231 18.74 5.15 -6.25
C SER A 231 19.72 6.24 -6.69
N GLY A 232 19.72 7.41 -6.04
CA GLY A 232 20.74 8.43 -6.24
C GLY A 232 20.49 9.40 -7.40
N GLY A 233 19.22 9.64 -7.76
CA GLY A 233 18.78 10.80 -8.53
C GLY A 233 19.70 11.22 -9.68
N VAL A 234 19.80 10.42 -10.74
CA VAL A 234 20.26 10.96 -12.02
C VAL A 234 19.06 11.66 -12.65
N ALA A 235 18.92 12.95 -12.36
CA ALA A 235 18.14 13.81 -13.24
C ALA A 235 18.71 13.66 -14.65
N PRO A 236 17.88 13.54 -15.70
CA PRO A 236 18.36 13.67 -17.06
C PRO A 236 18.75 15.14 -17.25
N GLU A 237 19.98 15.49 -16.92
CA GLU A 237 20.60 16.65 -17.55
C GLU A 237 20.65 16.35 -19.04
N VAL A 238 19.93 17.19 -19.78
CA VAL A 238 19.99 17.30 -21.23
C VAL A 238 21.41 17.75 -21.58
N SER A 239 22.36 16.82 -21.59
CA SER A 239 23.60 16.95 -22.32
C SER A 239 23.33 16.46 -23.72
N ALA A 240 22.97 17.40 -24.59
CA ALA A 240 23.08 17.20 -26.02
C ALA A 240 24.58 17.10 -26.35
N PRO A 241 25.08 15.99 -26.92
CA PRO A 241 26.36 16.05 -27.60
C PRO A 241 26.12 16.64 -28.99
N GLU A 242 26.56 17.88 -29.19
CA GLU A 242 26.79 18.41 -30.53
C GLU A 242 27.81 17.51 -31.25
N PRO A 243 27.59 17.16 -32.54
CA PRO A 243 28.50 16.29 -33.26
C PRO A 243 29.70 17.11 -33.76
N SER A 244 30.82 17.04 -33.04
CA SER A 244 32.09 17.48 -33.60
C SER A 244 32.56 16.44 -34.62
N ALA A 245 32.41 16.78 -35.89
CA ALA A 245 33.03 16.10 -37.01
C ALA A 245 34.56 16.10 -36.82
N SER A 246 35.15 14.91 -36.79
CA SER A 246 36.56 14.70 -37.12
C SER A 246 36.64 13.46 -38.02
N GLU A 247 36.53 13.76 -39.30
CA GLU A 247 37.29 13.22 -40.42
C GLU A 247 37.87 11.80 -40.29
N ALA A 248 37.34 10.93 -41.15
CA ALA A 248 37.82 9.61 -41.45
C ALA A 248 39.15 9.64 -42.22
N ALA A 249 40.08 8.77 -41.84
CA ALA A 249 41.02 8.16 -42.79
C ALA A 249 41.17 6.66 -42.42
N PRO A 250 41.05 5.75 -43.41
CA PRO A 250 40.95 4.31 -43.19
C PRO A 250 42.31 3.62 -43.26
N VAL A 251 42.51 2.57 -42.46
CA VAL A 251 43.51 1.53 -42.76
C VAL A 251 42.97 0.18 -42.29
N GLU A 252 42.73 -0.68 -43.27
CA GLU A 252 42.42 -2.10 -43.18
C GLU A 252 43.62 -2.85 -43.85
N PRO A 253 43.69 -4.19 -43.81
CA PRO A 253 44.17 -5.04 -42.73
C PRO A 253 45.53 -5.70 -43.08
N ALA A 254 46.25 -6.25 -42.10
CA ALA A 254 47.39 -7.14 -42.34
C ALA A 254 47.17 -8.48 -41.63
N GLU A 255 47.01 -9.53 -42.43
CA GLU A 255 46.90 -10.94 -42.05
C GLU A 255 48.24 -11.53 -41.57
N GLU A 256 48.08 -12.70 -40.94
CA GLU A 256 48.95 -13.53 -40.11
C GLU A 256 50.30 -13.99 -40.71
N PRO A 257 51.13 -14.69 -39.91
CA PRO A 257 51.15 -16.13 -40.16
C PRO A 257 51.05 -17.01 -38.92
N VAL A 258 50.37 -18.13 -39.16
CA VAL A 258 50.17 -19.33 -38.35
C VAL A 258 51.50 -19.99 -37.98
N ALA A 259 51.64 -20.39 -36.72
CA ALA A 259 52.51 -21.49 -36.31
C ALA A 259 51.82 -22.32 -35.21
N GLU A 260 51.46 -23.52 -35.62
CA GLU A 260 50.78 -24.61 -34.92
C GLU A 260 51.76 -25.39 -34.03
N ALA A 261 51.36 -25.68 -32.78
CA ALA A 261 51.87 -26.82 -32.01
C ALA A 261 50.91 -27.16 -30.85
N GLU A 262 50.60 -28.44 -30.75
CA GLU A 262 49.52 -29.11 -30.04
C GLU A 262 49.54 -29.06 -28.49
N PRO A 263 48.39 -29.35 -27.84
CA PRO A 263 48.18 -29.28 -26.39
C PRO A 263 48.34 -30.65 -25.71
N LEU A 264 48.56 -30.68 -24.38
CA LEU A 264 48.19 -31.78 -23.45
C LEU A 264 48.48 -31.39 -21.97
N PRO A 265 47.90 -32.08 -20.96
CA PRO A 265 47.02 -31.48 -19.94
C PRO A 265 47.57 -31.56 -18.51
N VAL A 266 46.90 -30.87 -17.57
CA VAL A 266 46.92 -31.27 -16.14
C VAL A 266 45.49 -31.42 -15.63
N GLU A 267 45.29 -32.55 -14.99
CA GLU A 267 44.04 -33.22 -14.64
C GLU A 267 43.86 -33.19 -13.11
N VAL A 268 42.60 -33.26 -12.66
CA VAL A 268 42.09 -33.71 -11.33
C VAL A 268 42.48 -32.79 -10.13
N THR A 269 41.61 -32.42 -9.18
CA THR A 269 40.67 -33.30 -8.48
C THR A 269 39.53 -32.52 -7.84
N ARG A 270 38.35 -33.10 -8.03
CA ARG A 270 37.06 -32.81 -7.41
C ARG A 270 36.86 -33.92 -6.37
N GLU A 271 36.57 -33.59 -5.12
CA GLU A 271 36.08 -34.56 -4.14
C GLU A 271 34.88 -33.97 -3.38
N GLU A 272 33.69 -34.47 -3.72
CA GLU A 272 32.60 -34.66 -2.76
C GLU A 272 32.93 -35.90 -1.90
N PRO A 273 32.36 -35.98 -0.69
CA PRO A 273 31.44 -37.10 -0.52
C PRO A 273 30.14 -36.75 0.25
N ALA A 274 29.05 -37.36 -0.23
CA ALA A 274 27.85 -37.74 0.51
C ALA A 274 28.18 -38.92 1.46
N VAL A 275 27.53 -39.26 2.58
CA VAL A 275 26.20 -39.06 3.18
C VAL A 275 26.29 -39.48 4.67
N GLU A 276 25.32 -39.04 5.48
CA GLU A 276 24.51 -39.87 6.42
C GLU A 276 24.28 -39.28 7.84
N ALA A 277 23.09 -39.61 8.35
CA ALA A 277 22.31 -39.09 9.46
C ALA A 277 22.95 -39.15 10.87
N ALA A 278 22.54 -38.24 11.77
CA ALA A 278 21.69 -38.56 12.93
C ALA A 278 21.65 -37.42 13.99
N SER A 279 20.46 -37.29 14.56
CA SER A 279 20.00 -36.53 15.73
C SER A 279 20.94 -36.45 16.95
N ALA A 280 21.01 -35.28 17.60
CA ALA A 280 20.99 -35.13 19.07
C ALA A 280 20.92 -33.65 19.54
N GLU A 281 19.91 -33.33 20.33
CA GLU A 281 19.77 -32.16 21.24
C GLU A 281 20.35 -32.55 22.62
N PRO A 282 21.04 -31.65 23.38
CA PRO A 282 20.45 -31.04 24.61
C PRO A 282 21.16 -29.70 25.03
N PRO A 283 21.01 -29.17 26.27
CA PRO A 283 19.83 -28.66 27.01
C PRO A 283 19.97 -27.14 27.34
N PRO A 284 18.99 -26.48 28.02
CA PRO A 284 19.01 -25.03 28.29
C PRO A 284 19.79 -24.70 29.58
N VAL A 285 20.48 -23.54 29.60
CA VAL A 285 21.17 -23.03 30.80
C VAL A 285 20.60 -21.67 31.20
N GLU A 286 20.31 -21.57 32.49
CA GLU A 286 19.66 -20.51 33.26
C GLU A 286 20.25 -19.09 33.10
N ALA A 287 19.36 -18.10 33.20
CA ALA A 287 19.69 -16.70 33.42
C ALA A 287 19.98 -16.40 34.90
N PRO A 288 20.93 -15.50 35.21
CA PRO A 288 20.92 -14.73 36.45
C PRO A 288 20.41 -13.29 36.23
N LEU A 289 19.69 -12.81 37.23
CA LEU A 289 19.10 -11.47 37.38
C LEU A 289 20.14 -10.34 37.53
N PRO A 290 19.75 -9.06 37.35
CA PRO A 290 20.66 -7.92 37.17
C PRO A 290 21.30 -7.44 38.48
N VAL A 291 22.60 -7.14 38.44
CA VAL A 291 23.29 -6.35 39.49
C VAL A 291 23.24 -4.88 39.09
N GLU A 292 22.56 -4.08 39.90
CA GLU A 292 22.50 -2.62 39.80
C GLU A 292 23.90 -2.03 40.05
N ALA A 293 24.43 -1.29 39.08
CA ALA A 293 25.74 -0.62 39.15
C ALA A 293 25.58 0.91 39.18
N PRO A 294 26.49 1.65 39.84
CA PRO A 294 26.32 3.01 40.33
C PRO A 294 26.36 4.07 39.22
N PRO A 295 25.91 5.32 39.50
CA PRO A 295 25.82 6.36 38.47
C PRO A 295 27.22 6.76 37.95
N PRO A 296 27.41 6.92 36.62
CA PRO A 296 28.67 7.38 36.07
C PRO A 296 28.94 8.87 36.37
N PRO A 297 30.23 9.28 36.46
CA PRO A 297 30.68 10.65 36.75
C PRO A 297 30.40 11.63 35.58
N PRO A 298 30.48 12.96 35.80
CA PRO A 298 29.81 13.94 34.96
C PRO A 298 30.49 14.06 33.59
N VAL A 299 29.69 13.90 32.54
CA VAL A 299 30.06 14.25 31.16
C VAL A 299 30.31 15.76 31.08
N THR A 300 31.40 16.13 30.42
CA THR A 300 31.66 17.49 29.94
C THR A 300 30.62 17.86 28.87
N GLY A 301 29.38 18.11 29.30
CA GLY A 301 28.30 18.60 28.47
C GLY A 301 28.34 20.12 28.43
N VAL A 302 28.24 20.70 27.23
CA VAL A 302 27.94 22.13 27.07
C VAL A 302 26.67 22.43 27.86
N ASP A 303 26.71 23.43 28.74
CA ASP A 303 25.54 23.85 29.49
C ASP A 303 24.54 24.52 28.53
N LEU A 304 23.64 23.70 27.99
CA LEU A 304 22.62 24.10 27.02
C LEU A 304 21.74 25.25 27.54
N SER A 305 21.72 25.51 28.86
CA SER A 305 20.96 26.59 29.47
C SER A 305 21.54 27.99 29.18
N GLN A 306 22.78 28.08 28.72
CA GLN A 306 23.45 29.35 28.37
C GLN A 306 23.30 29.75 26.89
N LEU A 307 22.67 28.89 26.07
CA LEU A 307 22.49 29.10 24.64
C LEU A 307 21.08 29.64 24.34
N SER A 308 20.92 30.35 23.22
CA SER A 308 19.61 30.82 22.75
C SER A 308 18.65 29.67 22.45
N GLU A 309 17.34 29.94 22.45
CA GLU A 309 16.33 28.89 22.23
C GLU A 309 16.48 28.17 20.88
N GLU A 310 16.97 28.85 19.84
CA GLU A 310 17.21 28.28 18.52
C GLU A 310 18.44 27.36 18.50
N GLU A 311 19.49 27.72 19.22
CA GLU A 311 20.68 26.90 19.40
C GLU A 311 20.36 25.63 20.20
N GLN A 312 19.60 25.76 21.30
CA GLN A 312 19.15 24.61 22.08
C GLN A 312 18.31 23.62 21.27
N ARG A 313 17.46 24.13 20.36
CA ARG A 313 16.68 23.27 19.44
C ARG A 313 17.60 22.53 18.48
N THR A 314 18.59 23.22 17.91
CA THR A 314 19.57 22.62 17.00
C THR A 314 20.37 21.50 17.66
N HIS A 315 20.84 21.69 18.91
CA HIS A 315 21.53 20.64 19.67
C HIS A 315 20.62 19.44 19.99
N LYS A 316 19.35 19.69 20.35
CA LYS A 316 18.37 18.60 20.62
C LYS A 316 18.04 17.80 19.37
N ASP A 317 17.90 18.47 18.23
CA ASP A 317 17.60 17.84 16.95
C ASP A 317 18.79 17.04 16.42
N ALA A 318 20.00 17.59 16.55
CA ALA A 318 21.23 16.87 16.23
C ALA A 318 21.37 15.59 17.06
N LYS A 319 21.16 15.65 18.38
CA LYS A 319 21.21 14.48 19.26
C LYS A 319 20.17 13.42 18.89
N ARG A 320 18.93 13.83 18.58
CA ARG A 320 17.87 12.91 18.14
C ARG A 320 18.21 12.24 16.81
N PHE A 321 18.78 13.01 15.88
CA PHE A 321 19.15 12.49 14.57
C PHE A 321 20.34 11.53 14.63
N ALA A 322 21.34 11.83 15.45
CA ALA A 322 22.45 10.91 15.73
C ALA A 322 21.94 9.58 16.29
N LYS A 323 21.05 9.63 17.30
CA LYS A 323 20.45 8.42 17.88
C LYS A 323 19.66 7.60 16.85
N LEU A 324 18.91 8.26 15.97
CA LEU A 324 18.16 7.60 14.90
C LEU A 324 19.10 6.82 13.98
N LEU A 325 20.11 7.49 13.42
CA LEU A 325 21.06 6.88 12.49
C LEU A 325 21.80 5.69 13.10
N VAL A 326 22.24 5.82 14.36
CA VAL A 326 22.94 4.74 15.05
C VAL A 326 22.01 3.56 15.37
N SER A 327 20.74 3.83 15.71
CA SER A 327 19.74 2.77 15.93
C SER A 327 19.40 2.00 14.65
N GLU A 328 19.43 2.67 13.49
CA GLU A 328 19.26 2.00 12.19
C GLU A 328 20.43 1.04 11.90
N ILE A 329 21.68 1.46 12.16
CA ILE A 329 22.86 0.59 12.03
C ILE A 329 22.67 -0.67 12.90
N GLU A 330 22.24 -0.51 14.15
CA GLU A 330 22.01 -1.64 15.06
C GLU A 330 20.91 -2.57 14.55
N LEU A 331 19.80 -2.01 14.05
CA LEU A 331 18.64 -2.76 13.58
C LEU A 331 18.97 -3.66 12.38
N TYR A 332 19.74 -3.16 11.42
CA TYR A 332 20.07 -3.88 10.18
C TYR A 332 21.29 -4.80 10.31
N ASN A 333 22.19 -4.54 11.27
CA ASN A 333 23.44 -5.29 11.41
C ASN A 333 23.57 -6.05 12.73
N LYS A 334 22.46 -6.53 13.32
CA LYS A 334 22.42 -7.21 14.64
C LYS A 334 23.52 -8.26 14.83
N THR A 335 23.73 -9.14 13.85
CA THR A 335 24.76 -10.19 13.92
C THR A 335 26.18 -9.60 13.94
N LYS A 336 26.47 -8.65 13.05
CA LYS A 336 27.78 -7.98 12.99
C LYS A 336 28.06 -7.13 14.24
N VAL A 337 27.03 -6.51 14.82
CA VAL A 337 27.13 -5.79 16.10
C VAL A 337 27.45 -6.75 17.23
N SER A 338 26.74 -7.88 17.32
CA SER A 338 27.01 -8.90 18.35
C SER A 338 28.45 -9.45 18.24
N ASP A 339 28.87 -9.81 17.03
CA ASP A 339 30.22 -10.33 16.80
C ASP A 339 31.31 -9.27 16.97
N GLY A 340 31.02 -8.02 16.58
CA GLY A 340 31.89 -6.87 16.79
C GLY A 340 32.08 -6.55 18.27
N ARG A 341 31.02 -6.69 19.08
CA ARG A 341 31.08 -6.54 20.55
C ARG A 341 31.95 -7.61 21.20
N LYS A 342 31.84 -8.87 20.74
CA LYS A 342 32.64 -10.00 21.25
C LYS A 342 34.12 -9.88 20.90
N ASN A 343 34.41 -9.49 19.65
CA ASN A 343 35.77 -9.46 19.11
C ASN A 343 36.47 -8.11 19.23
N LYS A 344 35.78 -7.08 19.75
CA LYS A 344 36.28 -5.70 19.92
C LYS A 344 36.80 -5.06 18.63
N ASP A 345 36.12 -5.36 17.52
CA ASP A 345 36.44 -4.88 16.16
C ASP A 345 35.20 -4.26 15.47
N LEU A 346 34.29 -3.68 16.26
CA LEU A 346 32.98 -3.23 15.81
C LEU A 346 33.07 -2.16 14.71
N TYR A 347 33.99 -1.20 14.82
CA TYR A 347 34.20 -0.18 13.79
C TYR A 347 34.64 -0.79 12.46
N LYS A 348 35.56 -1.78 12.50
CA LYS A 348 36.06 -2.45 11.30
C LYS A 348 34.95 -3.20 10.55
N ARG A 349 34.05 -3.88 11.27
CA ARG A 349 32.94 -4.67 10.69
C ARG A 349 31.83 -3.80 10.12
N LEU A 350 31.58 -2.65 10.73
CA LEU A 350 30.48 -1.74 10.38
C LEU A 350 30.96 -0.48 9.69
N LYS A 351 32.24 -0.41 9.28
CA LYS A 351 32.90 0.78 8.73
C LYS A 351 32.06 1.48 7.65
N ALA A 352 31.54 0.71 6.69
CA ALA A 352 30.74 1.26 5.59
C ALA A 352 29.43 1.89 6.07
N ASP A 353 28.73 1.27 7.02
CA ASP A 353 27.44 1.75 7.52
C ASP A 353 27.61 2.92 8.51
N ILE A 354 28.66 2.87 9.33
CA ILE A 354 29.05 3.95 10.25
C ILE A 354 29.44 5.20 9.44
N GLU A 355 30.29 5.05 8.43
CA GLU A 355 30.76 6.17 7.61
C GLU A 355 29.63 6.79 6.79
N ARG A 356 28.76 5.97 6.19
CA ARG A 356 27.58 6.47 5.47
C ARG A 356 26.65 7.26 6.38
N SER A 357 26.43 6.76 7.60
CA SER A 357 25.57 7.42 8.59
C SER A 357 26.22 8.70 9.12
N ARG A 358 27.54 8.70 9.35
CA ARG A 358 28.32 9.89 9.73
C ARG A 358 28.22 10.98 8.67
N GLN A 359 28.41 10.64 7.39
CA GLN A 359 28.25 11.58 6.28
C GLN A 359 26.84 12.15 6.18
N THR A 360 25.81 11.34 6.48
CA THR A 360 24.41 11.78 6.50
C THR A 360 24.16 12.77 7.64
N TYR A 361 24.73 12.51 8.81
CA TYR A 361 24.71 13.42 9.95
C TYR A 361 25.42 14.76 9.63
N GLU A 362 26.63 14.69 9.08
CA GLU A 362 27.43 15.87 8.72
C GLU A 362 26.80 16.72 7.62
N LYS A 363 26.14 16.12 6.62
CA LYS A 363 25.42 16.89 5.60
C LYS A 363 24.33 17.78 6.20
N ARG A 364 23.69 17.32 7.27
CA ARG A 364 22.55 18.01 7.92
C ARG A 364 22.99 18.98 9.01
N PHE A 365 23.99 18.61 9.81
CA PHE A 365 24.43 19.37 10.98
C PHE A 365 25.86 19.92 10.91
N GLY A 366 26.65 19.54 9.91
CA GLY A 366 28.06 19.94 9.76
C GLY A 366 28.29 21.41 9.41
N LYS A 367 27.22 22.16 9.09
CA LYS A 367 27.24 23.64 8.94
C LYS A 367 26.52 24.36 10.08
N THR A 368 26.13 23.64 11.13
CA THR A 368 25.38 24.18 12.28
C THR A 368 26.28 24.26 13.52
N LEU A 369 25.81 24.98 14.54
CA LEU A 369 26.51 25.09 15.83
C LEU A 369 26.64 23.76 16.58
N ALA A 370 25.83 22.75 16.22
CA ALA A 370 25.97 21.38 16.73
C ALA A 370 27.28 20.69 16.30
N LYS A 371 28.06 21.27 15.37
CA LYS A 371 29.40 20.78 15.03
C LYS A 371 30.38 20.84 16.21
N GLN A 372 30.14 21.72 17.19
CA GLN A 372 30.96 21.84 18.39
C GLN A 372 30.92 20.59 19.30
N HIS A 373 30.02 19.64 19.04
CA HIS A 373 29.88 18.42 19.82
C HIS A 373 29.58 17.22 18.92
N ASP A 374 30.37 16.15 19.05
CA ASP A 374 30.17 14.93 18.25
C ASP A 374 29.07 14.04 18.84
N TYR A 375 27.81 14.46 18.67
CA TYR A 375 26.64 13.67 19.07
C TYR A 375 26.56 12.33 18.35
N PHE A 376 27.13 12.23 17.15
CA PHE A 376 27.13 10.98 16.39
C PHE A 376 28.06 9.95 17.04
N HIS A 377 29.28 10.34 17.40
CA HIS A 377 30.21 9.46 18.10
C HIS A 377 29.72 9.13 19.53
N GLU A 378 29.12 10.08 20.25
CA GLU A 378 28.50 9.82 21.56
C GLU A 378 27.44 8.71 21.45
N GLU A 379 26.50 8.83 20.51
CA GLU A 379 25.44 7.83 20.34
C GLU A 379 25.98 6.51 19.78
N LEU A 380 27.03 6.53 18.97
CA LEU A 380 27.73 5.34 18.47
C LEU A 380 28.35 4.52 19.61
N VAL A 381 29.07 5.17 20.53
CA VAL A 381 29.62 4.51 21.73
C VAL A 381 28.49 4.04 22.65
N ARG A 382 27.49 4.90 22.88
CA ARG A 382 26.37 4.60 23.79
C ARG A 382 25.53 3.41 23.32
N THR A 383 25.18 3.39 22.04
CA THR A 383 24.23 2.41 21.47
C THR A 383 24.96 1.20 20.91
N LEU A 384 25.90 1.38 19.96
CA LEU A 384 26.57 0.24 19.33
C LEU A 384 27.65 -0.37 20.22
N ALA A 385 28.39 0.44 20.97
CA ALA A 385 29.44 -0.04 21.87
C ALA A 385 28.96 -0.28 23.31
N ALA A 386 27.66 -0.16 23.59
CA ALA A 386 27.05 -0.37 24.91
C ALA A 386 27.73 0.45 26.04
N ASN A 387 28.16 1.68 25.73
CA ASN A 387 28.92 2.60 26.58
C ASN A 387 30.39 2.21 26.83
N ASP A 388 30.95 1.21 26.13
CA ASP A 388 32.38 0.89 26.19
C ASP A 388 33.09 1.24 24.87
N PRO A 389 33.83 2.36 24.80
CA PRO A 389 34.54 2.77 23.58
C PRO A 389 35.65 1.78 23.18
N SER A 390 36.15 0.95 24.11
CA SER A 390 37.19 -0.05 23.83
C SER A 390 36.72 -1.14 22.85
N VAL A 391 35.42 -1.27 22.65
CA VAL A 391 34.78 -2.27 21.79
C VAL A 391 34.77 -1.86 20.31
N LEU A 392 34.93 -0.56 20.02
CA LEU A 392 35.00 -0.06 18.65
C LEU A 392 36.24 -0.56 17.91
N GLY A 393 37.32 -0.86 18.65
CA GLY A 393 38.59 -1.31 18.12
C GLY A 393 39.51 -0.15 17.72
N GLY A 394 40.79 -0.46 17.45
CA GLY A 394 41.83 0.56 17.19
C GLY A 394 41.71 1.29 15.84
N ASP A 395 40.79 0.86 14.97
CA ASP A 395 40.52 1.50 13.68
C ASP A 395 39.52 2.67 13.76
N ASP A 396 38.94 2.91 14.95
CA ASP A 396 38.00 4.01 15.17
C ASP A 396 38.76 5.35 15.27
N PRO A 397 38.35 6.39 14.49
CA PRO A 397 39.03 7.68 14.47
C PRO A 397 38.79 8.53 15.72
N GLY A 398 37.97 8.08 16.68
CA GLY A 398 37.57 8.84 17.86
C GLY A 398 36.51 9.91 17.57
N PRO A 399 36.16 10.73 18.59
CA PRO A 399 35.25 11.85 18.42
C PRO A 399 35.87 12.91 17.51
N SER A 400 35.09 13.40 16.55
CA SER A 400 35.45 14.52 15.69
C SER A 400 35.31 15.82 16.48
N ALA A 401 36.39 16.60 16.59
CA ALA A 401 36.44 17.86 17.33
C ALA A 401 35.80 19.04 16.58
#